data_AF-C0QIY8-F1
#
_entry.id   AF-C0QIY8-F1
#
_cell.length_a   1.000
_cell.length_b   1.000
_cell.length_c   1.000
_cell.angle_alpha   90.00
_cell.angle_beta   90.00
_cell.angle_gamma   90.00
#
_symmetry.space_group_name_H-M   'P 1'
#
loop_
_entity.id
_entity.type
_entity.pdbx_description
1 polymer ?
#
loop_
_entity_poly.entity_id
_entity_poly.type
_entity_poly.pdbx_seq_one_letter_code
_entity_poly.pdbx_strand_id
1 'polypeptide(L)'
;MAIDFKEHFERYEELVATVDKIFAQVKEQFPKEVFCRERCSDCCYAMFDLSIIEAIYINHKFREKFKGTEKSALIDEAAKTDRAIVKIKRDAYKEFKSGKNEVDILGKISMERVRCPLLGANNMCILYESRPITCRLYGIPTSSAGMSHICGRTNFKEGEKYPTVNMDALYSKLQLISAEMTRAIKSENIKMCEMLVPVSMALITDFDEEYLGVKKNG
;
A
#
# COMPACT_ATOMS: atom_id res chain seq x y z
N MET A 1 9.93 -0.54 26.17
CA MET A 1 10.27 -1.93 25.76
C MET A 1 10.09 -1.96 24.26
N ALA A 2 11.01 -2.49 23.45
CA ALA A 2 10.78 -2.52 22.01
C ALA A 2 9.45 -3.25 21.70
N ILE A 3 8.57 -2.59 20.94
CA ILE A 3 7.28 -3.16 20.57
C ILE A 3 7.55 -4.37 19.66
N ASP A 4 6.96 -5.51 19.99
CA ASP A 4 7.09 -6.73 19.21
C ASP A 4 5.91 -6.86 18.24
N PHE A 5 6.22 -6.89 16.94
CA PHE A 5 5.26 -7.06 15.84
C PHE A 5 5.36 -8.44 15.17
N LYS A 6 6.21 -9.33 15.67
CA LYS A 6 6.61 -10.56 14.97
C LYS A 6 5.42 -11.42 14.54
N GLU A 7 4.50 -11.72 15.46
CA GLU A 7 3.32 -12.55 15.18
C GLU A 7 2.43 -11.93 14.08
N HIS A 8 2.24 -10.61 14.12
CA HIS A 8 1.40 -9.89 13.15
C HIS A 8 2.08 -9.80 11.78
N PHE A 9 3.41 -9.69 11.75
CA PHE A 9 4.19 -9.75 10.53
C PHE A 9 4.13 -11.14 9.89
N GLU A 10 4.27 -12.22 10.67
CA GLU A 10 4.14 -13.59 10.16
C GLU A 10 2.77 -13.80 9.49
N ARG A 11 1.69 -13.35 10.15
CA ARG A 11 0.33 -13.43 9.59
C ARG A 11 0.12 -12.56 8.36
N TYR A 12 0.74 -11.39 8.31
CA TYR A 12 0.75 -10.56 7.10
C TYR A 12 1.53 -11.23 5.95
N GLU A 13 2.67 -11.86 6.25
CA GLU A 13 3.49 -12.59 5.28
C GLU A 13 2.76 -13.82 4.72
N GLU A 14 1.96 -14.52 5.53
CA GLU A 14 1.06 -15.59 5.06
C GLU A 14 0.01 -15.07 4.05
N LEU A 15 -0.57 -13.90 4.33
CA LEU A 15 -1.50 -13.25 3.41
C LEU A 15 -0.80 -12.83 2.11
N VAL A 16 0.41 -12.27 2.21
CA VAL A 16 1.28 -11.96 1.06
C VAL A 16 1.55 -13.20 0.22
N ALA A 17 1.94 -14.31 0.83
CA ALA A 17 2.21 -15.57 0.12
C ALA A 17 0.96 -16.10 -0.59
N THR A 18 -0.22 -15.91 0.00
CA THR A 18 -1.50 -16.25 -0.64
C THR A 18 -1.75 -15.37 -1.87
N VAL A 19 -1.52 -14.07 -1.75
CA VAL A 19 -1.66 -13.10 -2.85
C VAL A 19 -0.69 -13.40 -4.00
N ASP A 20 0.57 -13.72 -3.70
CA ASP A 20 1.56 -14.08 -4.72
C ASP A 20 1.16 -15.36 -5.47
N LYS A 21 0.59 -16.36 -4.78
CA LYS A 21 0.04 -17.57 -5.41
C LYS A 21 -1.11 -17.26 -6.36
N ILE A 22 -2.04 -16.40 -5.95
CA ILE A 22 -3.17 -15.97 -6.80
C ILE A 22 -2.64 -15.28 -8.06
N PHE A 23 -1.68 -14.36 -7.91
CA PHE A 23 -1.07 -13.69 -9.06
C PHE A 23 -0.39 -14.68 -10.01
N ALA A 24 0.39 -15.63 -9.48
CA ALA A 24 1.05 -16.66 -10.27
C ALA A 24 0.05 -17.51 -11.06
N GLN A 25 -1.06 -17.92 -10.44
CA GLN A 25 -2.13 -18.69 -11.09
C GLN A 25 -2.76 -17.92 -12.24
N VAL A 26 -3.11 -16.63 -12.05
CA VAL A 26 -3.69 -15.81 -13.12
C VAL A 26 -2.68 -15.61 -14.26
N LYS A 27 -1.41 -15.39 -13.93
CA LYS A 27 -0.35 -15.25 -14.94
C LYS A 27 -0.12 -16.53 -15.75
N GLU A 28 -0.21 -17.70 -15.12
CA GLU A 28 -0.11 -18.99 -15.79
C GLU A 28 -1.29 -19.26 -16.72
N GLN A 29 -2.51 -18.92 -16.28
CA GLN A 29 -3.73 -19.07 -17.07
C GLN A 29 -3.85 -18.06 -18.21
N PHE A 30 -3.38 -16.83 -17.99
CA PHE A 30 -3.53 -15.68 -18.91
C PHE A 30 -2.18 -14.99 -19.19
N PRO A 31 -1.19 -15.70 -19.77
CA PRO A 31 0.16 -15.18 -19.98
C PRO A 31 0.24 -14.10 -21.05
N LYS A 32 -0.77 -13.99 -21.93
CA LYS A 32 -0.84 -12.95 -22.99
C LYS A 32 -1.47 -11.67 -22.47
N GLU A 33 -2.23 -11.76 -21.39
CA GLU A 33 -2.96 -10.67 -20.75
C GLU A 33 -2.12 -10.00 -19.67
N VAL A 34 -1.36 -10.80 -18.91
CA VAL A 34 -0.49 -10.33 -17.82
C VAL A 34 0.91 -9.98 -18.33
N PHE A 35 1.13 -8.68 -18.58
CA PHE A 35 2.45 -8.16 -18.97
C PHE A 35 3.35 -7.75 -17.80
N CYS A 36 2.85 -7.87 -16.56
CA CYS A 36 3.62 -7.50 -15.39
C CYS A 36 4.87 -8.38 -15.22
N ARG A 37 6.00 -7.70 -15.15
CA ARG A 37 7.35 -8.22 -14.95
C ARG A 37 8.14 -7.23 -14.11
N GLU A 38 9.25 -7.69 -13.57
CA GLU A 38 10.22 -6.80 -12.95
C GLU A 38 10.55 -5.63 -13.89
N ARG A 39 10.74 -4.44 -13.31
CA ARG A 39 10.98 -3.17 -14.03
C ARG A 39 9.78 -2.62 -14.83
N CYS A 40 8.60 -3.24 -14.74
CA CYS A 40 7.35 -2.55 -15.09
C CYS A 40 7.03 -1.54 -13.96
N SER A 41 7.24 -0.25 -14.21
CA SER A 41 7.07 0.81 -13.19
C SER A 41 5.72 1.50 -13.23
N ASP A 42 4.73 1.02 -13.98
CA ASP A 42 3.44 1.71 -14.06
C ASP A 42 2.75 1.82 -12.69
N CYS A 43 2.73 0.72 -11.95
CA CYS A 43 2.22 0.68 -10.58
C CYS A 43 2.94 1.65 -9.64
N CYS A 44 4.20 1.97 -9.92
CA CYS A 44 4.99 2.90 -9.14
C CYS A 44 4.62 4.37 -9.36
N TYR A 45 3.62 4.68 -10.17
CA TYR A 45 3.04 6.02 -10.27
C TYR A 45 1.56 6.06 -9.87
N ALA A 46 0.99 4.91 -9.48
CA ALA A 46 -0.38 4.85 -8.98
C ALA A 46 -0.43 5.32 -7.52
N MET A 47 -1.41 6.16 -7.19
CA MET A 47 -1.68 6.56 -5.82
C MET A 47 -2.56 5.52 -5.11
N PHE A 48 -2.11 5.07 -3.94
CA PHE A 48 -2.87 4.23 -3.02
C PHE A 48 -2.35 4.42 -1.60
N ASP A 49 -3.16 4.03 -0.62
CA ASP A 49 -2.78 4.04 0.78
C ASP A 49 -2.62 2.59 1.29
N LEU A 50 -1.76 2.43 2.30
CA LEU A 50 -1.50 1.19 3.00
C LEU A 50 -2.39 1.07 4.23
N SER A 51 -2.79 -0.15 4.57
CA SER A 51 -3.26 -0.43 5.94
C SER A 51 -2.13 -0.19 6.96
N ILE A 52 -2.48 0.05 8.23
CA ILE A 52 -1.46 0.33 9.25
C ILE A 52 -0.46 -0.83 9.43
N ILE A 53 -0.91 -2.10 9.33
CA ILE A 53 -0.01 -3.26 9.38
C ILE A 53 1.01 -3.22 8.24
N GLU A 54 0.58 -2.91 7.01
CA GLU A 54 1.46 -2.77 5.86
C GLU A 54 2.42 -1.59 6.02
N ALA A 55 1.95 -0.45 6.53
CA ALA A 55 2.78 0.73 6.75
C ALA A 55 3.91 0.45 7.74
N ILE A 56 3.59 -0.19 8.88
CA ILE A 56 4.59 -0.57 9.89
C ILE A 56 5.54 -1.64 9.33
N TYR A 57 5.03 -2.64 8.60
CA TYR A 57 5.86 -3.67 7.97
C TYR A 57 6.86 -3.07 6.96
N ILE A 58 6.39 -2.19 6.07
CA ILE A 58 7.23 -1.50 5.08
C ILE A 58 8.28 -0.64 5.78
N ASN A 59 7.90 0.10 6.81
CA ASN A 59 8.82 0.92 7.61
C ASN A 59 9.90 0.05 8.27
N HIS A 60 9.51 -1.10 8.83
CA HIS A 60 10.44 -2.04 9.45
C HIS A 60 11.46 -2.57 8.44
N LYS A 61 10.99 -3.08 7.29
CA LYS A 61 11.87 -3.60 6.22
C LYS A 61 12.74 -2.50 5.60
N PHE A 62 12.23 -1.28 5.48
CA PHE A 62 12.99 -0.12 5.03
C PHE A 62 14.16 0.18 5.98
N ARG A 63 13.89 0.24 7.29
CA ARG A 63 14.90 0.54 8.32
C ARG A 63 15.90 -0.58 8.54
N GLU A 64 15.48 -1.83 8.33
CA GLU A 64 16.37 -3.00 8.33
C GLU A 64 17.37 -2.90 7.16
N LYS A 65 16.88 -2.55 5.97
CA LYS A 65 17.65 -2.54 4.73
C LYS A 65 18.57 -1.33 4.56
N PHE A 66 18.11 -0.13 4.93
CA PHE A 66 18.82 1.12 4.64
C PHE A 66 19.29 1.83 5.92
N LYS A 67 20.53 2.33 5.91
CA LYS A 67 21.16 3.01 7.07
C LYS A 67 21.92 4.26 6.62
N GLY A 68 22.24 5.12 7.57
CA GLY A 68 23.10 6.30 7.35
C GLY A 68 22.58 7.22 6.25
N THR A 69 23.50 7.72 5.41
CA THR A 69 23.24 8.71 4.36
C THR A 69 22.27 8.21 3.28
N GLU A 70 22.32 6.93 2.93
CA GLU A 70 21.41 6.34 1.94
C GLU A 70 19.96 6.39 2.44
N LYS A 71 19.73 6.01 3.70
CA LYS A 71 18.41 6.12 4.34
C LYS A 71 17.92 7.56 4.35
N SER A 72 18.77 8.52 4.73
CA SER A 72 18.42 9.94 4.77
C SER A 72 17.99 10.46 3.39
N ALA A 73 18.75 10.14 2.33
CA ALA A 73 18.39 10.56 0.97
C ALA A 73 17.04 9.98 0.52
N LEU A 74 16.75 8.72 0.86
CA LEU A 74 15.46 8.09 0.55
C LEU A 74 14.30 8.72 1.34
N ILE A 75 14.52 9.10 2.59
CA ILE A 75 13.55 9.83 3.41
C ILE A 75 13.27 11.22 2.80
N ASP A 76 14.29 11.92 2.32
CA ASP A 76 14.11 13.24 1.67
C ASP A 76 13.26 13.14 0.39
N GLU A 77 13.48 12.10 -0.42
CA GLU A 77 12.65 11.82 -1.60
C GLU A 77 11.22 11.42 -1.22
N ALA A 78 11.06 10.62 -0.15
CA ALA A 78 9.75 10.30 0.40
C ALA A 78 9.00 11.56 0.88
N ALA A 79 9.68 12.48 1.55
CA ALA A 79 9.10 13.73 2.02
C ALA A 79 8.67 14.66 0.87
N LYS A 80 9.43 14.70 -0.24
CA LYS A 80 9.01 15.42 -1.47
C LYS A 80 7.72 14.83 -2.04
N THR A 81 7.67 13.51 -2.12
CA THR A 81 6.50 12.78 -2.62
C THR A 81 5.28 13.01 -1.72
N ASP A 82 5.48 12.94 -0.41
CA ASP A 82 4.42 13.14 0.58
C ASP A 82 3.77 14.52 0.45
N ARG A 83 4.57 15.59 0.29
CA ARG A 83 4.05 16.94 0.07
C ARG A 83 3.16 17.04 -1.16
N ALA A 84 3.49 16.33 -2.24
CA ALA A 84 2.64 16.28 -3.43
C ALA A 84 1.31 15.58 -3.15
N ILE A 85 1.35 14.43 -2.47
CA ILE A 85 0.15 13.66 -2.09
C ILE A 85 -0.74 14.48 -1.14
N VAL A 86 -0.17 15.15 -0.14
CA VAL A 86 -0.90 16.00 0.80
C VAL A 86 -1.63 17.14 0.07
N LYS A 87 -0.98 17.74 -0.94
CA LYS A 87 -1.62 18.78 -1.77
C LYS A 87 -2.83 18.21 -2.53
N ILE A 88 -2.66 17.07 -3.19
CA ILE A 88 -3.74 16.39 -3.92
C ILE A 88 -4.90 16.04 -2.99
N LYS A 89 -4.62 15.39 -1.84
CA LYS A 89 -5.65 15.04 -0.84
C LYS A 89 -6.36 16.27 -0.28
N ARG A 90 -5.63 17.36 -0.04
CA ARG A 90 -6.20 18.63 0.43
C ARG A 90 -7.15 19.25 -0.60
N ASP A 91 -6.75 19.26 -1.86
CA ASP A 91 -7.58 19.83 -2.93
C ASP A 91 -8.82 18.97 -3.19
N ALA A 92 -8.68 17.64 -3.17
CA ALA A 92 -9.81 16.71 -3.20
C ALA A 92 -10.79 16.92 -2.02
N TYR A 93 -10.27 17.12 -0.80
CA TYR A 93 -11.11 17.39 0.37
C TYR A 93 -11.88 18.71 0.25
N LYS A 94 -11.27 19.76 -0.32
CA LYS A 94 -11.97 21.02 -0.61
C LYS A 94 -13.08 20.82 -1.65
N GLU A 95 -12.81 20.05 -2.70
CA GLU A 95 -13.82 19.70 -3.71
C GLU A 95 -15.01 18.94 -3.09
N PHE A 96 -14.72 17.95 -2.24
CA PHE A 96 -15.73 17.21 -1.49
C PHE A 96 -16.57 18.15 -0.62
N LYS A 97 -15.92 19.04 0.15
CA LYS A 97 -16.62 20.04 0.98
C LYS A 97 -17.45 21.04 0.18
N SER A 98 -17.10 21.29 -1.08
CA SER A 98 -17.89 22.13 -1.99
C SER A 98 -19.10 21.41 -2.61
N GLY A 99 -19.35 20.14 -2.25
CA GLY A 99 -20.50 19.36 -2.71
C GLY A 99 -20.32 18.68 -4.06
N LYS A 100 -19.07 18.57 -4.56
CA LYS A 100 -18.81 17.79 -5.79
C LYS A 100 -19.03 16.29 -5.53
N ASN A 101 -19.41 15.56 -6.58
CA ASN A 101 -19.67 14.13 -6.51
C ASN A 101 -18.39 13.35 -6.13
N GLU A 102 -18.51 12.40 -5.19
CA GLU A 102 -17.39 11.59 -4.70
C GLU A 102 -16.76 10.72 -5.79
N VAL A 103 -17.57 10.17 -6.70
CA VAL A 103 -17.09 9.32 -7.82
C VAL A 103 -16.20 10.14 -8.76
N ASP A 104 -16.57 11.38 -9.05
CA ASP A 104 -15.76 12.27 -9.89
C ASP A 104 -14.45 12.65 -9.22
N ILE A 105 -14.47 12.91 -7.90
CA ILE A 105 -13.27 13.22 -7.12
C ILE A 105 -12.32 12.01 -7.11
N LEU A 106 -12.85 10.81 -6.85
CA LEU A 106 -12.08 9.56 -6.88
C LEU A 106 -11.51 9.29 -8.27
N GLY A 107 -12.31 9.53 -9.33
CA GLY A 107 -11.87 9.45 -10.71
C GLY A 107 -10.66 10.35 -10.98
N LYS A 108 -10.71 11.61 -10.57
CA LYS A 108 -9.56 12.53 -10.68
C LYS A 108 -8.33 12.04 -9.94
N ILE A 109 -8.48 11.63 -8.68
CA ILE A 109 -7.36 11.11 -7.87
C ILE A 109 -6.75 9.88 -8.52
N SER A 110 -7.56 8.99 -9.10
CA SER A 110 -7.05 7.78 -9.76
C SER A 110 -6.25 8.07 -11.03
N MET A 111 -6.45 9.24 -11.65
CA MET A 111 -5.68 9.71 -12.80
C MET A 111 -4.39 10.43 -12.40
N GLU A 112 -4.26 10.86 -11.14
CA GLU A 112 -3.04 11.49 -10.64
C GLU A 112 -1.86 10.50 -10.69
N ARG A 113 -0.73 10.97 -11.23
CA ARG A 113 0.49 10.17 -11.35
C ARG A 113 1.57 10.72 -10.45
N VAL A 114 1.67 10.15 -9.26
CA VAL A 114 2.70 10.51 -8.27
C VAL A 114 3.74 9.40 -8.20
N ARG A 115 5.00 9.75 -8.49
CA ARG A 115 6.11 8.81 -8.43
C ARG A 115 6.27 8.26 -7.01
N CYS A 116 6.21 6.95 -6.86
CA CYS A 116 6.44 6.24 -5.62
C CYS A 116 7.88 6.46 -5.12
N PRO A 117 8.08 6.72 -3.81
CA PRO A 117 9.41 6.95 -3.27
C PRO A 117 10.27 5.69 -3.23
N LEU A 118 9.66 4.50 -3.29
CA LEU A 118 10.37 3.22 -3.38
C LEU A 118 10.83 2.89 -4.80
N LEU A 119 10.48 3.69 -5.81
CA LEU A 119 10.99 3.49 -7.17
C LEU A 119 12.47 3.90 -7.22
N GLY A 120 13.36 2.93 -7.38
CA GLY A 120 14.80 3.14 -7.50
C GLY A 120 15.28 3.30 -8.94
N ALA A 121 16.57 3.06 -9.14
CA ALA A 121 17.18 3.05 -10.47
C ALA A 121 16.62 1.91 -11.34
N ASN A 122 16.70 2.07 -12.66
CA ASN A 122 16.28 1.06 -13.65
C ASN A 122 14.83 0.59 -13.49
N ASN A 123 13.94 1.47 -13.01
CA ASN A 123 12.53 1.16 -12.76
C ASN A 123 12.29 0.01 -11.76
N MET A 124 13.25 -0.27 -10.88
CA MET A 124 13.14 -1.35 -9.89
C MET A 124 12.76 -0.80 -8.52
N CYS A 125 11.79 -1.44 -7.86
CA CYS A 125 11.44 -1.10 -6.49
C CYS A 125 12.59 -1.47 -5.54
N ILE A 126 13.01 -0.53 -4.72
CA ILE A 126 14.10 -0.75 -3.75
C ILE A 126 13.68 -1.70 -2.61
N LEU A 127 12.36 -1.93 -2.42
CA LEU A 127 11.76 -2.90 -1.51
C LEU A 127 10.90 -3.93 -2.27
N TYR A 128 11.34 -4.38 -3.44
CA TYR A 128 10.55 -5.27 -4.30
C TYR A 128 10.04 -6.52 -3.56
N GLU A 129 10.90 -7.21 -2.80
CA GLU A 129 10.53 -8.42 -2.05
C GLU A 129 9.53 -8.16 -0.92
N SER A 130 9.51 -6.94 -0.38
CA SER A 130 8.63 -6.54 0.73
C SER A 130 7.46 -5.68 0.26
N ARG A 131 7.20 -5.61 -1.06
CA ARG A 131 6.15 -4.77 -1.64
C ARG A 131 4.76 -5.08 -1.04
N PRO A 132 3.89 -4.06 -0.89
CA PRO A 132 2.55 -4.22 -0.31
C PRO A 132 1.61 -5.01 -1.22
N ILE A 133 0.47 -5.45 -0.69
CA ILE A 133 -0.49 -6.32 -1.40
C ILE A 133 -0.95 -5.67 -2.71
N THR A 134 -1.27 -4.38 -2.68
CA THR A 134 -1.69 -3.63 -3.88
C THR A 134 -0.64 -3.69 -5.00
N CYS A 135 0.66 -3.63 -4.66
CA CYS A 135 1.72 -3.77 -5.66
C CYS A 135 1.89 -5.20 -6.19
N ARG A 136 1.53 -6.22 -5.40
CA ARG A 136 1.61 -7.64 -5.81
C ARG A 136 0.49 -8.03 -6.75
N LEU A 137 -0.69 -7.47 -6.56
CA LEU A 137 -1.87 -7.70 -7.39
C LEU A 137 -1.89 -6.83 -8.65
N TYR A 138 -1.01 -5.83 -8.72
CA TYR A 138 -1.00 -4.94 -9.87
C TYR A 138 -0.69 -5.71 -11.17
N GLY A 139 -1.60 -5.63 -12.13
CA GLY A 139 -1.48 -6.32 -13.41
C GLY A 139 -2.37 -7.54 -13.58
N ILE A 140 -3.19 -7.88 -12.58
CA ILE A 140 -4.31 -8.81 -12.73
C ILE A 140 -5.63 -8.09 -12.41
N PRO A 141 -6.78 -8.60 -12.85
CA PRO A 141 -8.07 -7.99 -12.57
C PRO A 141 -8.36 -8.00 -11.07
N THR A 142 -8.77 -6.86 -10.54
CA THR A 142 -9.22 -6.71 -9.15
C THR A 142 -10.62 -6.14 -9.11
N SER A 143 -11.33 -6.31 -8.00
CA SER A 143 -12.63 -5.66 -7.79
C SER A 143 -12.69 -5.00 -6.41
N SER A 144 -13.27 -3.80 -6.35
CA SER A 144 -13.59 -3.11 -5.11
C SER A 144 -14.94 -2.40 -5.24
N ALA A 145 -15.77 -2.45 -4.20
CA ALA A 145 -17.13 -1.91 -4.23
C ALA A 145 -17.98 -2.43 -5.40
N GLY A 146 -17.75 -3.68 -5.83
CA GLY A 146 -18.43 -4.31 -6.96
C GLY A 146 -17.96 -3.84 -8.35
N MET A 147 -17.03 -2.88 -8.43
CA MET A 147 -16.44 -2.41 -9.68
C MET A 147 -15.15 -3.17 -9.96
N SER A 148 -14.96 -3.61 -11.20
CA SER A 148 -13.73 -4.26 -11.64
C SER A 148 -12.72 -3.23 -12.15
N HIS A 149 -11.45 -3.45 -11.83
CA HIS A 149 -10.33 -2.61 -12.22
C HIS A 149 -9.27 -3.46 -12.91
N ILE A 150 -8.80 -2.99 -14.05
CA ILE A 150 -7.68 -3.58 -14.79
C ILE A 150 -6.59 -2.52 -14.96
N CYS A 151 -5.33 -2.97 -14.95
CA CYS A 151 -4.22 -2.08 -15.28
C CYS A 151 -4.26 -1.76 -16.79
N GLY A 152 -4.13 -0.48 -17.15
CA GLY A 152 -4.12 -0.04 -18.55
C GLY A 152 -2.94 -0.54 -19.40
N ARG A 153 -1.97 -1.23 -18.78
CA ARG A 153 -0.87 -1.92 -19.48
C ARG A 153 -1.06 -3.42 -19.61
N THR A 154 -2.25 -3.94 -19.31
CA THR A 154 -2.59 -5.35 -19.50
C THR A 154 -3.44 -5.52 -20.76
N ASN A 155 -3.56 -6.75 -21.22
CA ASN A 155 -4.39 -7.10 -22.36
C ASN A 155 -5.77 -7.67 -21.95
N PHE A 156 -6.15 -7.53 -20.68
CA PHE A 156 -7.50 -7.86 -20.23
C PHE A 156 -8.52 -6.98 -20.94
N LYS A 157 -9.59 -7.59 -21.43
CA LYS A 157 -10.67 -6.89 -22.15
C LYS A 157 -11.89 -6.70 -21.26
N GLU A 158 -12.43 -5.50 -21.28
CA GLU A 158 -13.69 -5.21 -20.59
C GLU A 158 -14.84 -6.04 -21.19
N GLY A 159 -15.72 -6.56 -20.34
CA GLY A 159 -16.84 -7.43 -20.72
C GLY A 159 -16.52 -8.93 -20.80
N GLU A 160 -15.23 -9.31 -20.79
CA GLU A 160 -14.80 -10.71 -20.74
C GLU A 160 -14.74 -11.25 -19.30
N LYS A 161 -14.78 -12.58 -19.16
CA LYS A 161 -14.72 -13.25 -17.86
C LYS A 161 -13.29 -13.65 -17.52
N TYR A 162 -12.70 -12.99 -16.52
CA TYR A 162 -11.40 -13.32 -15.96
C TYR A 162 -11.51 -13.56 -14.45
N PRO A 163 -10.55 -14.31 -13.85
CA PRO A 163 -10.42 -14.35 -12.41
C PRO A 163 -10.14 -12.94 -11.87
N THR A 164 -11.00 -12.49 -10.96
CA THR A 164 -10.94 -11.14 -10.38
C THR A 164 -10.73 -11.26 -8.88
N VAL A 165 -9.69 -10.58 -8.38
CA VAL A 165 -9.37 -10.60 -6.95
C VAL A 165 -10.23 -9.58 -6.22
N ASN A 166 -10.99 -10.05 -5.22
CA ASN A 166 -11.80 -9.17 -4.37
C ASN A 166 -10.90 -8.43 -3.36
N MET A 167 -10.69 -7.13 -3.60
CA MET A 167 -9.89 -6.26 -2.74
C MET A 167 -10.58 -6.00 -1.40
N ASP A 168 -11.92 -5.92 -1.35
CA ASP A 168 -12.66 -5.66 -0.12
C ASP A 168 -12.46 -6.81 0.90
N ALA A 169 -12.36 -8.05 0.40
CA ALA A 169 -12.04 -9.22 1.22
C ALA A 169 -10.59 -9.18 1.75
N LEU A 170 -9.64 -8.68 0.96
CA LEU A 170 -8.24 -8.51 1.39
C LEU A 170 -8.10 -7.38 2.40
N TYR A 171 -8.75 -6.24 2.17
CA TYR A 171 -8.79 -5.12 3.12
C TYR A 171 -9.42 -5.54 4.44
N SER A 172 -10.47 -6.37 4.42
CA SER A 172 -11.05 -6.92 5.66
C SER A 172 -10.05 -7.77 6.46
N LYS A 173 -9.22 -8.58 5.77
CA LYS A 173 -8.16 -9.37 6.43
C LYS A 173 -7.05 -8.48 6.99
N LEU A 174 -6.60 -7.49 6.23
CA LEU A 174 -5.61 -6.50 6.67
C LEU A 174 -6.11 -5.71 7.89
N GLN A 175 -7.39 -5.34 7.89
CA GLN A 175 -8.04 -4.65 9.00
C GLN A 175 -8.07 -5.51 10.26
N LEU A 176 -8.34 -6.82 10.12
CA LEU A 176 -8.32 -7.75 11.25
C LEU A 176 -6.91 -7.85 11.87
N ILE A 177 -5.87 -8.06 11.05
CA ILE A 177 -4.48 -8.11 11.52
C ILE A 177 -4.11 -6.78 12.19
N SER A 178 -4.51 -5.66 11.60
CA SER A 178 -4.30 -4.32 12.15
C SER A 178 -4.98 -4.13 13.51
N ALA A 179 -6.22 -4.59 13.67
CA ALA A 179 -6.96 -4.49 14.93
C ALA A 179 -6.34 -5.34 16.03
N GLU A 180 -5.91 -6.56 15.71
CA GLU A 180 -5.24 -7.46 16.66
C GLU A 180 -3.86 -6.95 17.06
N MET A 181 -3.12 -6.35 16.12
CA MET A 181 -1.86 -5.66 16.39
C MET A 181 -2.06 -4.47 17.34
N THR A 182 -2.99 -3.56 17.02
CA THR A 182 -3.33 -2.41 17.88
C THR A 182 -3.70 -2.86 19.30
N ARG A 183 -4.44 -3.96 19.42
CA ARG A 183 -4.80 -4.54 20.72
C ARG A 183 -3.60 -5.14 21.46
N ALA A 184 -2.74 -5.89 20.76
CA ALA A 184 -1.59 -6.56 21.36
C ALA A 184 -0.59 -5.56 21.95
N ILE A 185 -0.36 -4.44 21.27
CA ILE A 185 0.52 -3.36 21.75
C ILE A 185 -0.14 -2.48 22.83
N LYS A 186 -1.40 -2.75 23.18
CA LYS A 186 -2.20 -1.98 24.16
C LYS A 186 -2.25 -0.48 23.84
N SER A 187 -2.43 -0.16 22.56
CA SER A 187 -2.57 1.22 22.10
C SER A 187 -3.79 1.90 22.72
N GLU A 188 -3.65 3.12 23.21
CA GLU A 188 -4.78 3.99 23.57
C GLU A 188 -5.50 4.54 22.33
N ASN A 189 -4.83 4.58 21.17
CA ASN A 189 -5.41 5.00 19.91
C ASN A 189 -6.08 3.79 19.21
N ILE A 190 -7.24 3.37 19.70
CA ILE A 190 -7.95 2.19 19.18
C ILE A 190 -8.28 2.33 17.69
N LYS A 191 -8.58 3.55 17.22
CA LYS A 191 -8.89 3.84 15.80
C LYS A 191 -7.68 3.75 14.88
N MET A 192 -6.48 3.56 15.42
CA MET A 192 -5.26 3.37 14.64
C MET A 192 -5.38 2.21 13.65
N CYS A 193 -6.14 1.16 13.99
CA CYS A 193 -6.33 0.03 13.09
C CYS A 193 -7.05 0.40 11.78
N GLU A 194 -7.81 1.49 11.74
CA GLU A 194 -8.53 1.99 10.56
C GLU A 194 -7.69 2.99 9.74
N MET A 195 -6.47 3.30 10.17
CA MET A 195 -5.65 4.29 9.48
C MET A 195 -5.15 3.77 8.14
N LEU A 196 -5.26 4.65 7.14
CA LEU A 196 -4.69 4.48 5.81
C LEU A 196 -3.49 5.43 5.65
N VAL A 197 -2.35 4.87 5.29
CA VAL A 197 -1.06 5.56 5.30
C VAL A 197 -0.45 5.52 3.89
N PRO A 198 -0.18 6.67 3.24
CA PRO A 198 0.56 6.69 2.00
C PRO A 198 1.93 6.01 2.13
N VAL A 199 2.42 5.39 1.06
CA VAL A 199 3.77 4.78 1.05
C VAL A 199 4.85 5.79 1.46
N SER A 200 4.73 7.05 1.04
CA SER A 200 5.64 8.14 1.46
C SER A 200 5.64 8.35 2.97
N MET A 201 4.45 8.44 3.57
CA MET A 201 4.29 8.63 4.99
C MET A 201 4.84 7.44 5.77
N ALA A 202 4.60 6.22 5.30
CA ALA A 202 5.15 5.01 5.91
C ALA A 202 6.69 5.00 5.98
N LEU A 203 7.40 5.68 5.07
CA LEU A 203 8.87 5.76 5.11
C LEU A 203 9.38 6.85 6.06
N ILE A 204 8.70 7.99 6.12
CA ILE A 204 9.14 9.15 6.92
C ILE A 204 8.70 9.06 8.39
N THR A 205 7.66 8.30 8.70
CA THR A 205 7.15 8.15 10.07
C THR A 205 8.05 7.26 10.92
N ASP A 206 8.32 7.71 12.15
CA ASP A 206 8.82 6.87 13.24
C ASP A 206 7.62 6.26 13.96
N PHE A 207 7.35 4.98 13.75
CA PHE A 207 6.28 4.24 14.44
C PHE A 207 6.76 3.79 15.83
N ASP A 208 7.03 4.76 16.70
CA ASP A 208 7.46 4.53 18.08
C ASP A 208 6.26 4.36 19.04
N GLU A 209 6.56 4.13 20.32
CA GLU A 209 5.54 3.99 21.37
C GLU A 209 4.61 5.21 21.45
N GLU A 210 5.11 6.42 21.21
CA GLU A 210 4.30 7.64 21.28
C GLU A 210 3.33 7.73 20.09
N TYR A 211 3.84 7.55 18.87
CA TYR A 211 3.01 7.54 17.66
C TYR A 211 1.92 6.47 17.73
N LEU A 212 2.29 5.29 18.23
CA LEU A 212 1.39 4.14 18.35
C LEU A 212 0.50 4.20 19.59
N GLY A 213 0.59 5.24 20.42
CA GLY A 213 -0.24 5.40 21.62
C GLY A 213 -0.02 4.33 22.68
N VAL A 214 1.18 3.78 22.78
CA VAL A 214 1.58 2.79 23.78
C VAL A 214 2.07 3.52 25.02
N LYS A 215 1.47 3.25 26.20
CA LYS A 215 1.95 3.84 27.44
C LYS A 215 3.39 3.41 27.71
N LYS A 216 4.29 4.38 27.90
CA LYS A 216 5.56 4.14 28.57
C LYS A 216 5.25 3.76 30.01
N ASN A 217 5.37 2.49 30.35
CA ASN A 217 5.46 2.10 31.75
C ASN A 217 6.71 2.79 32.30
N GLY A 218 6.51 3.78 33.17
CA GLY A 218 7.58 4.50 33.86
C GLY A 218 8.41 3.58 34.75
#